data_AF-A0A820MD14-F1
#
_entry.id   AF-A0A820MD14-F1
#
_cell.length_a   1.000
_cell.length_b   1.000
_cell.length_c   1.000
_cell.angle_alpha   90.00
_cell.angle_beta   90.00
_cell.angle_gamma   90.00
#
_symmetry.space_group_name_H-M   'P 1'
#
loop_
_entity.id
_entity.type
_entity.pdbx_description
1 polymer ?
#
loop_
_entity_poly.entity_id
_entity_poly.type
_entity_poly.pdbx_seq_one_letter_code
_entity_poly.pdbx_strand_id
1 'polypeptide(L)'
;RGYAGAQTVDDFPWIWKQFRDNGYVTQWAEDMQNVGTFQYRLLGFRNPPVDHFGRPFYRFAEPQKTSRPHCFGSITRLQAMFDWIRNLFDMYRHQPKFSYLFHYR
;
A
#
# COMPACT_ATOMS: atom_id res chain seq x y z
N ARG A 1 -2.11 -6.86 -17.83
CA ARG A 1 -0.65 -7.06 -18.05
C ARG A 1 -0.53 -8.16 -19.08
N GLY A 2 0.22 -7.96 -20.16
CA GLY A 2 0.36 -8.99 -21.21
C GLY A 2 -0.68 -8.95 -22.34
N TYR A 3 -1.38 -7.83 -22.53
CA TYR A 3 -2.24 -7.61 -23.71
C TYR A 3 -1.90 -6.26 -24.36
N ALA A 4 -1.97 -6.19 -25.69
CA ALA A 4 -1.77 -4.96 -26.44
C ALA A 4 -2.83 -3.92 -26.04
N GLY A 5 -2.41 -2.67 -25.82
CA GLY A 5 -3.31 -1.59 -25.38
C GLY A 5 -3.64 -1.55 -23.89
N ALA A 6 -3.05 -2.42 -23.06
CA ALA A 6 -3.25 -2.35 -21.61
C ALA A 6 -2.76 -0.99 -21.05
N GLN A 7 -3.58 -0.37 -20.19
CA GLN A 7 -3.27 0.90 -19.53
C GLN A 7 -3.00 0.70 -18.04
N THR A 8 -2.35 1.69 -17.43
CA THR A 8 -2.23 1.77 -15.98
C THR A 8 -3.57 2.16 -15.38
N VAL A 9 -3.71 1.91 -14.08
CA VAL A 9 -5.00 2.05 -13.41
C VAL A 9 -5.18 3.44 -12.80
N ASP A 10 -4.30 4.40 -13.11
CA ASP A 10 -4.31 5.75 -12.56
C ASP A 10 -5.61 6.52 -12.85
N ASP A 11 -6.24 6.27 -14.01
CA ASP A 11 -7.43 6.99 -14.47
C ASP A 11 -8.76 6.44 -13.94
N PHE A 12 -8.73 5.36 -13.16
CA PHE A 12 -9.94 4.77 -12.60
C PHE A 12 -10.57 5.69 -11.53
N PRO A 13 -11.88 5.53 -11.24
CA PRO A 13 -12.63 6.39 -10.32
C PRO A 13 -12.40 6.00 -8.86
N TRP A 14 -11.16 6.17 -8.40
CA TRP A 14 -10.77 5.73 -7.07
C TRP A 14 -11.31 6.60 -5.94
N ILE A 15 -11.78 5.95 -4.87
CA ILE A 15 -12.32 6.63 -3.70
C ILE A 15 -11.28 7.49 -2.95
N TRP A 16 -10.00 7.11 -2.97
CA TRP A 16 -8.94 7.88 -2.33
C TRP A 16 -8.74 9.26 -2.97
N LYS A 17 -9.06 9.45 -4.26
CA LYS A 17 -9.05 10.78 -4.88
C LYS A 17 -10.06 11.70 -4.18
N GLN A 18 -11.27 11.19 -3.97
CA GLN A 18 -12.33 11.94 -3.28
C GLN A 18 -11.95 12.27 -1.83
N PHE A 19 -11.36 11.31 -1.10
CA PHE A 19 -10.88 11.56 0.27
C PHE A 19 -9.81 12.65 0.31
N ARG A 20 -8.81 12.56 -0.58
CA ARG A 20 -7.75 13.57 -0.69
C ARG A 20 -8.30 14.96 -1.01
N ASP A 21 -9.23 15.05 -1.95
CA ASP A 21 -9.86 16.32 -2.34
C ASP A 21 -10.70 16.94 -1.20
N ASN A 22 -11.13 16.13 -0.22
CA ASN A 22 -11.81 16.56 1.01
C ASN A 22 -10.83 16.72 2.20
N GLY A 23 -9.53 16.80 1.95
CA GLY A 23 -8.51 17.08 2.98
C GLY A 23 -8.11 15.89 3.85
N TYR A 24 -8.46 14.66 3.46
CA TYR A 24 -8.02 13.47 4.16
C TYR A 24 -6.59 13.11 3.75
N VAL A 25 -5.82 12.65 4.73
CA VAL A 25 -4.56 11.94 4.49
C VAL A 25 -4.89 10.50 4.15
N THR A 26 -4.41 10.04 3.01
CA THR A 26 -4.74 8.72 2.45
C THR A 26 -3.58 7.74 2.59
N GLN A 27 -3.89 6.50 2.97
CA GLN A 27 -2.92 5.42 3.13
C GLN A 27 -3.43 4.13 2.49
N TRP A 28 -2.56 3.46 1.72
CA TRP A 28 -2.84 2.17 1.08
C TRP A 28 -1.59 1.30 1.04
N ALA A 29 -1.72 0.06 1.51
CA ALA A 29 -0.76 -1.00 1.22
C ALA A 29 -1.33 -2.40 1.34
N GLU A 30 -0.51 -3.31 0.84
CA GLU A 30 -0.73 -4.74 0.81
C GLU A 30 0.58 -5.45 1.13
N ASP A 31 0.50 -6.53 1.89
CA ASP A 31 1.65 -7.28 2.41
C ASP A 31 2.31 -8.23 1.39
N MET A 32 1.77 -8.28 0.17
CA MET A 32 2.24 -9.12 -0.93
C MET A 32 2.40 -8.35 -2.25
N GLN A 33 3.63 -7.98 -2.61
CA GLN A 33 3.94 -7.14 -3.76
C GLN A 33 3.81 -7.87 -5.09
N ASN A 34 4.19 -9.15 -5.10
CA ASN A 34 4.22 -9.97 -6.32
C ASN A 34 2.82 -10.38 -6.80
N VAL A 35 1.86 -10.49 -5.89
CA VAL A 35 0.47 -10.88 -6.18
C VAL A 35 -0.54 -9.80 -5.81
N GLY A 36 -0.08 -8.56 -5.70
CA GLY A 36 -0.95 -7.53 -5.17
C GLY A 36 -2.08 -7.10 -6.09
N THR A 37 -3.15 -6.63 -5.46
CA THR A 37 -4.49 -6.37 -6.01
C THR A 37 -4.45 -5.65 -7.36
N PHE A 38 -3.59 -4.63 -7.50
CA PHE A 38 -3.55 -3.78 -8.69
C PHE A 38 -2.38 -4.07 -9.64
N GLN A 39 -1.40 -4.89 -9.25
CA GLN A 39 -0.21 -5.16 -10.07
C GLN A 39 -0.04 -6.61 -10.50
N TYR A 40 -0.88 -7.52 -9.99
CA TYR A 40 -0.84 -8.93 -10.37
C TYR A 40 -1.27 -9.11 -11.84
N ARG A 41 -2.54 -8.76 -12.16
CA ARG A 41 -3.08 -8.85 -13.52
C ARG A 41 -3.13 -7.53 -14.27
N LEU A 42 -3.17 -6.40 -13.58
CA LEU A 42 -3.21 -5.06 -14.20
C LEU A 42 -1.79 -4.48 -14.29
N LEU A 43 -1.60 -3.34 -14.97
CA LEU A 43 -0.29 -2.68 -15.03
C LEU A 43 0.09 -1.96 -13.72
N GLY A 44 -0.84 -1.90 -12.75
CA GLY A 44 -0.66 -1.13 -11.52
C GLY A 44 -0.82 0.36 -11.73
N PHE A 45 -0.32 1.11 -10.76
CA PHE A 45 -0.27 2.56 -10.79
C PHE A 45 1.07 3.03 -11.33
N ARG A 46 1.03 4.08 -12.16
CA ARG A 46 2.21 4.83 -12.55
C ARG A 46 2.62 5.80 -11.43
N ASN A 47 1.65 6.53 -10.89
CA ASN A 47 1.85 7.49 -9.81
C ASN A 47 1.31 6.94 -8.48
N PRO A 48 1.90 7.30 -7.33
CA PRO A 48 1.34 6.92 -6.04
C PRO A 48 -0.15 7.33 -5.93
N PRO A 49 -1.07 6.39 -5.70
CA PRO A 49 -2.51 6.70 -5.69
C PRO A 49 -2.96 7.43 -4.42
N VAL A 50 -2.14 7.36 -3.37
CA VAL A 50 -2.39 7.86 -2.01
C VAL A 50 -1.15 8.59 -1.48
N ASP A 51 -1.30 9.35 -0.40
CA ASP A 51 -0.20 10.07 0.25
C ASP A 51 0.84 9.10 0.84
N HIS A 52 0.37 8.04 1.50
CA HIS A 52 1.19 6.99 2.09
C HIS A 52 0.99 5.69 1.33
N PHE A 53 1.79 5.47 0.30
CA PHE A 53 1.75 4.26 -0.52
C PHE A 53 2.82 3.27 -0.06
N GLY A 54 2.41 2.11 0.47
CA GLY A 54 3.35 1.19 1.12
C GLY A 54 4.07 0.24 0.16
N ARG A 55 3.65 0.22 -1.11
CA ARG A 55 4.25 -0.63 -2.15
C ARG A 55 5.79 -0.53 -2.22
N PRO A 56 6.42 0.67 -2.21
CA PRO A 56 7.88 0.77 -2.22
C PRO A 56 8.55 0.07 -1.04
N PHE A 57 7.99 0.19 0.16
CA PHE A 57 8.50 -0.47 1.37
C PHE A 57 8.48 -1.99 1.21
N TYR A 58 7.32 -2.57 0.91
CA TYR A 58 7.19 -4.01 0.79
C TYR A 58 8.00 -4.57 -0.40
N ARG A 59 8.18 -3.80 -1.48
CA ARG A 59 9.01 -4.20 -2.62
C ARG A 59 10.48 -4.39 -2.22
N PHE A 60 10.94 -3.57 -1.27
CA PHE A 60 12.29 -3.66 -0.71
C PHE A 60 12.39 -4.70 0.41
N ALA A 61 11.36 -4.82 1.25
CA ALA A 61 11.35 -5.68 2.43
C ALA A 61 11.11 -7.16 2.11
N GLU A 62 10.27 -7.50 1.13
CA GLU A 62 9.96 -8.90 0.79
C GLU A 62 11.15 -9.76 0.36
N PRO A 63 12.09 -9.26 -0.48
CA PRO A 63 13.28 -10.03 -0.85
C PRO A 63 14.24 -10.28 0.32
N GLN A 64 14.13 -9.49 1.40
CA GLN A 64 14.94 -9.65 2.60
C GLN A 64 14.40 -10.83 3.42
N LYS A 65 14.64 -12.04 2.90
CA LYS A 65 14.29 -13.29 3.56
C LYS A 65 15.02 -13.35 4.89
N THR A 66 14.25 -13.42 5.97
CA THR A 66 14.78 -13.84 7.27
C THR A 66 14.66 -15.35 7.42
N SER A 67 15.37 -15.90 8.40
CA SER A 67 15.21 -17.31 8.79
C SER A 67 13.82 -17.63 9.34
N ARG A 68 13.00 -16.62 9.66
CA ARG A 68 11.65 -16.76 10.21
C ARG A 68 10.60 -16.39 9.15
N PRO A 69 9.63 -17.28 8.87
CA PRO A 69 8.55 -16.93 7.96
C PRO A 69 7.74 -15.75 8.53
N HIS A 70 7.16 -14.94 7.63
CA HIS A 70 6.29 -13.80 7.99
C HIS A 70 6.95 -12.68 8.82
N CYS A 71 8.29 -12.61 8.86
CA CYS A 71 9.03 -11.57 9.58
C CYS A 71 9.89 -10.71 8.63
N PHE A 72 9.98 -9.41 8.92
CA PHE A 72 10.99 -8.50 8.42
C PHE A 72 12.02 -8.29 9.53
N GLY A 73 13.21 -8.88 9.41
CA GLY A 73 14.15 -8.93 10.53
C GLY A 73 13.52 -9.55 11.80
N SER A 74 13.49 -8.75 12.87
CA SER A 74 12.92 -9.10 14.18
C SER A 74 11.43 -8.77 14.34
N ILE A 75 10.80 -8.07 13.37
CA ILE A 75 9.39 -7.67 13.45
C ILE A 75 8.52 -8.54 12.55
N THR A 76 7.27 -8.79 12.96
CA THR A 76 6.33 -9.51 12.10
C THR A 76 5.76 -8.58 11.02
N ARG A 77 5.36 -9.13 9.86
CA ARG A 77 4.71 -8.35 8.78
C ARG A 77 3.45 -7.63 9.28
N LEU A 78 2.64 -8.33 10.07
CA LEU A 78 1.44 -7.78 10.69
C LEU A 78 1.76 -6.62 11.63
N GLN A 79 2.81 -6.75 12.46
CA GLN A 79 3.26 -5.67 13.33
C GLN A 79 3.73 -4.46 12.51
N ALA A 80 4.55 -4.67 11.47
CA ALA A 80 4.99 -3.59 10.59
C ALA A 80 3.79 -2.83 9.97
N MET A 81 2.75 -3.57 9.57
CA MET A 81 1.54 -3.00 9.00
C MET A 81 0.72 -2.20 10.04
N PHE A 82 0.53 -2.73 11.24
CA PHE A 82 -0.15 -1.99 12.32
C PHE A 82 0.63 -0.74 12.74
N ASP A 83 1.95 -0.84 12.86
CA ASP A 83 2.83 0.29 13.17
C ASP A 83 2.69 1.38 12.12
N TRP A 84 2.50 0.98 10.85
CA TRP A 84 2.30 1.93 9.77
C TRP A 84 0.95 2.67 9.85
N ILE A 85 -0.12 2.03 10.34
CA ILE A 85 -1.38 2.72 10.67
C ILE A 85 -1.15 3.67 11.85
N ARG A 86 -0.57 3.18 12.94
CA ARG A 86 -0.35 3.98 14.16
C ARG A 86 0.43 5.25 13.84
N ASN A 87 1.54 5.11 13.12
CA ASN A 87 2.37 6.24 12.68
C ASN A 87 1.59 7.25 11.84
N LEU A 88 0.67 6.81 10.97
CA LEU A 88 -0.19 7.74 10.22
C LEU A 88 -1.03 8.61 11.17
N PHE A 89 -1.63 7.99 12.18
CA PHE A 89 -2.48 8.71 13.13
C PHE A 89 -1.67 9.64 14.05
N ASP A 90 -0.45 9.24 14.42
CA ASP A 90 0.46 10.03 15.25
C ASP A 90 1.06 11.22 14.49
N MET A 91 1.39 11.05 13.21
CA MET A 91 1.95 12.12 12.37
C MET A 91 0.89 13.19 12.04
N TYR A 92 -0.34 12.78 11.73
CA TYR A 92 -1.38 13.67 11.23
C TYR A 92 -2.47 13.94 12.25
N ARG A 93 -2.12 14.45 13.43
CA ARG A 93 -3.06 14.59 14.57
C ARG A 93 -4.33 15.37 14.25
N HIS A 94 -4.26 16.38 13.39
CA HIS A 94 -5.37 17.31 13.12
C HIS A 94 -6.06 17.10 11.77
N GLN A 95 -5.56 16.20 10.92
CA GLN A 95 -6.16 15.89 9.64
C GLN A 95 -7.06 14.66 9.77
N PRO A 96 -8.17 14.58 9.02
CA PRO A 96 -8.89 13.33 8.87
C PRO A 96 -8.04 12.32 8.08
N LYS A 97 -8.20 11.02 8.35
CA LYS A 97 -7.39 9.96 7.73
C LYS A 97 -8.30 8.94 7.08
N PHE A 98 -7.89 8.46 5.91
CA PHE A 98 -8.46 7.28 5.28
C PHE A 98 -7.33 6.28 5.06
N SER A 99 -7.30 5.23 5.88
CA SER A 99 -6.32 4.16 5.77
C SER A 99 -7.03 2.86 5.37
N TYR A 100 -6.55 2.25 4.29
CA TYR A 100 -7.02 0.94 3.85
C TYR A 100 -5.80 0.04 3.69
N LEU A 101 -5.67 -0.97 4.54
CA LEU A 101 -4.55 -1.92 4.49
C LEU A 101 -5.10 -3.33 4.28
N PHE A 102 -4.44 -4.09 3.40
CA PHE A 102 -4.83 -5.45 3.07
C PHE A 102 -3.73 -6.43 3.50
N HIS A 103 -4.12 -7.43 4.29
CA HIS A 103 -3.23 -8.48 4.78
C HIS A 103 -3.78 -9.85 4.39
N TYR A 104 -2.98 -10.65 3.68
CA TYR A 104 -3.44 -11.90 3.11
C TYR A 104 -3.38 -13.10 4.07
N ARG A 105 -2.71 -13.03 5.23
CA ARG A 105 -2.57 -14.18 6.17
C ARG A 105 -2.67 -13.84 7.64
#